data_AF-A0A8J3Q9W1-F1
#
_entry.id   AF-A0A8J3Q9W1-F1
#
_cell.length_a   1.000
_cell.length_b   1.000
_cell.length_c   1.000
_cell.angle_alpha   90.00
_cell.angle_beta   90.00
_cell.angle_gamma   90.00
#
_symmetry.space_group_name_H-M   'P 1'
#
loop_
_entity.id
_entity.type
_entity.pdbx_description
1 polymer ?
#
loop_
_entity_poly.entity_id
_entity_poly.type
_entity_poly.pdbx_seq_one_letter_code
_entity_poly.pdbx_strand_id
1 'polypeptide(L)'
;MLVYDRQPHAVAAGRPSYVGSADMTITGSRSGHTPLLLWQVLTTLGAPGLRARADTSRRLARYTFQRLLDLGWEARLNPHAFTVVLRTPPQVVRAKWVLADHGCCSHVSCMPGVGQFQIDEFIADLAASHHTAAGPSASSTLPGWPASRLAGLTAGDP
;
A
#
# COMPACT_ATOMS: atom_id res chain seq x y z
N MET A 1 -13.63 -20.60 16.36
CA MET A 1 -13.75 -21.98 15.87
C MET A 1 -14.56 -21.94 14.59
N LEU A 2 -13.89 -22.01 13.43
CA LEU A 2 -14.58 -22.06 12.14
C LEU A 2 -14.89 -23.52 11.83
N VAL A 3 -16.18 -23.86 11.77
CA VAL A 3 -16.66 -25.20 11.42
C VAL A 3 -16.88 -25.24 9.91
N TYR A 4 -16.15 -26.10 9.21
CA TYR A 4 -16.36 -26.37 7.79
C TYR A 4 -17.32 -27.56 7.62
N ASP A 5 -18.33 -27.40 6.76
CA ASP A 5 -19.33 -28.43 6.42
C ASP A 5 -18.77 -29.53 5.48
N ARG A 6 -17.70 -29.25 4.74
CA ARG A 6 -16.93 -30.26 4.00
C ARG A 6 -15.44 -30.06 4.19
N GLN A 7 -14.71 -31.17 4.31
CA GLN A 7 -13.24 -31.17 4.26
C GLN A 7 -12.79 -30.64 2.88
N PRO A 8 -12.13 -29.47 2.80
CA PRO A 8 -11.76 -28.86 1.51
C PRO A 8 -10.65 -29.62 0.76
N HIS A 9 -10.12 -30.71 1.35
CA HIS A 9 -9.04 -31.52 0.78
C HIS A 9 -9.54 -32.76 0.02
N ALA A 10 -10.86 -32.96 -0.11
CA ALA A 10 -11.43 -34.12 -0.78
C ALA A 10 -11.65 -33.93 -2.30
N VAL A 11 -11.02 -32.94 -2.92
CA VAL A 11 -10.74 -33.03 -4.37
C VAL A 11 -9.50 -33.90 -4.46
N ALA A 12 -9.67 -35.15 -4.86
CA ALA A 12 -8.55 -36.02 -5.17
C ALA A 12 -7.67 -35.28 -6.18
N ALA A 13 -6.55 -34.70 -5.71
CA ALA A 13 -5.51 -34.18 -6.56
C ALA A 13 -5.02 -35.36 -7.38
N GLY A 14 -5.59 -35.51 -8.58
CA GLY A 14 -5.20 -36.57 -9.50
C GLY A 14 -3.70 -36.45 -9.69
N ARG A 15 -2.96 -37.51 -9.36
CA ARG A 15 -1.54 -37.59 -9.68
C ARG A 15 -1.44 -37.63 -11.20
N PRO A 16 -1.02 -36.55 -11.87
CA PRO A 16 -0.88 -36.60 -13.30
C PRO A 16 0.23 -37.62 -13.59
N SER A 17 -0.05 -38.60 -14.44
CA SER A 17 0.85 -39.74 -14.70
C SER A 17 2.25 -39.32 -15.17
N TYR A 18 2.38 -38.11 -15.71
CA TYR A 18 3.61 -37.56 -16.27
C TYR A 18 4.38 -36.61 -15.33
N VAL A 19 3.79 -36.17 -14.21
CA VAL A 19 4.41 -35.19 -13.27
C VAL A 19 5.02 -35.88 -12.05
N GLY A 20 4.74 -37.16 -11.84
CA GLY A 20 5.34 -37.98 -10.78
C GLY A 20 5.07 -37.52 -9.35
N SER A 21 4.22 -36.50 -9.17
CA SER A 21 3.88 -35.88 -7.88
C SER A 21 2.40 -35.51 -7.83
N ALA A 22 1.87 -35.32 -6.62
CA ALA A 22 0.50 -34.86 -6.45
C ALA A 22 0.40 -33.39 -6.87
N ASP A 23 -0.49 -33.06 -7.79
CA ASP A 23 -0.75 -31.67 -8.17
C ASP A 23 -1.68 -31.02 -7.14
N MET A 24 -1.06 -30.42 -6.12
CA MET A 24 -1.76 -29.68 -5.06
C MET A 24 -1.80 -28.17 -5.34
N THR A 25 -1.44 -27.75 -6.55
CA THR A 25 -1.37 -26.33 -6.92
C THR A 25 -2.43 -25.96 -7.94
N ILE A 26 -2.92 -24.72 -7.88
CA ILE A 26 -3.91 -24.21 -8.84
C ILE A 26 -3.32 -24.17 -10.26
N THR A 27 -2.02 -23.90 -10.38
CA THR A 27 -1.29 -23.79 -11.65
C THR A 27 -0.41 -25.02 -11.89
N GLY A 28 -0.45 -25.62 -13.09
CA GLY A 28 0.44 -26.72 -13.48
C GLY A 28 1.91 -26.28 -13.64
N SER A 29 2.27 -25.73 -14.81
CA SER A 29 3.60 -25.18 -15.05
C SER A 29 3.85 -23.95 -14.17
N ARG A 30 5.00 -23.92 -13.48
CA ARG A 30 5.35 -22.88 -12.50
C ARG A 30 6.76 -22.33 -12.74
N SER A 31 6.99 -21.08 -12.38
CA SER A 31 8.31 -20.44 -12.44
C SER A 31 9.23 -20.98 -11.36
N GLY A 32 10.26 -21.73 -11.74
CA GLY A 32 11.35 -22.14 -10.84
C GLY A 32 12.29 -20.99 -10.44
N HIS A 33 12.24 -19.86 -11.15
CA HIS A 33 13.13 -18.73 -10.92
C HIS A 33 12.67 -17.83 -9.76
N THR A 34 11.35 -17.62 -9.63
CA THR A 34 10.77 -16.83 -8.54
C THR A 34 11.17 -17.30 -7.14
N PRO A 35 11.13 -18.61 -6.79
CA PRO A 35 11.58 -19.05 -5.47
C PRO A 35 13.09 -18.87 -5.26
N LEU A 36 13.92 -18.93 -6.31
CA LEU A 36 15.35 -18.66 -6.20
C LEU A 36 15.63 -17.19 -5.89
N LEU A 37 14.94 -16.26 -6.57
CA LEU A 37 15.04 -14.83 -6.29
C LEU A 37 14.56 -14.50 -4.87
N LEU A 38 13.44 -15.09 -4.44
CA LEU A 38 12.95 -14.94 -3.08
C LEU A 38 13.97 -15.47 -2.06
N TRP A 39 14.48 -16.68 -2.28
CA TRP A 39 15.49 -17.29 -1.41
C TRP A 39 16.73 -16.41 -1.31
N GLN A 40 17.26 -15.91 -2.43
CA GLN A 40 18.40 -15.00 -2.46
C GLN A 40 18.15 -13.77 -1.57
N VAL A 41 17.02 -13.08 -1.77
CA VAL A 41 16.67 -11.88 -0.97
C VAL A 41 16.57 -12.22 0.52
N LEU A 42 15.94 -13.34 0.87
CA LEU A 42 15.82 -13.79 2.26
C LEU A 42 17.18 -14.10 2.89
N THR A 43 18.06 -14.81 2.17
CA THR A 43 19.39 -15.19 2.67
C THR A 43 20.37 -14.04 2.71
N THR A 44 20.31 -13.10 1.76
CA THR A 44 21.23 -11.95 1.70
C THR A 44 20.88 -10.90 2.75
N LEU A 45 19.59 -10.64 2.99
CA LEU A 45 19.16 -9.62 3.95
C LEU A 45 19.02 -10.15 5.37
N GLY A 46 18.58 -11.41 5.50
CA GLY A 46 18.15 -11.98 6.78
C GLY A 46 17.01 -11.18 7.44
N ALA A 47 16.64 -11.58 8.65
CA ALA A 47 15.64 -10.88 9.44
C ALA A 47 16.00 -9.40 9.72
N PRO A 48 17.26 -9.04 10.07
CA PRO A 48 17.64 -7.65 10.33
C PRO A 48 17.49 -6.75 9.10
N GLY A 49 17.92 -7.20 7.91
CA GLY A 49 17.83 -6.42 6.68
C GLY A 49 16.38 -6.22 6.23
N LEU A 50 15.54 -7.24 6.35
CA LEU A 50 14.10 -7.12 6.07
C LEU A 50 13.41 -6.15 7.04
N ARG A 51 13.77 -6.19 8.33
CA ARG A 51 13.29 -5.23 9.34
C ARG A 51 13.70 -3.81 9.00
N ALA A 52 14.98 -3.59 8.68
CA ALA A 52 15.49 -2.28 8.29
C ALA A 52 14.78 -1.72 7.05
N ARG A 53 14.48 -2.57 6.06
CA ARG A 53 13.68 -2.19 4.88
C ARG A 53 12.27 -1.76 5.27
N ALA A 54 11.57 -2.57 6.07
CA ALA A 54 10.22 -2.24 6.53
C ALA A 54 10.19 -0.92 7.33
N ASP A 55 11.16 -0.72 8.22
CA ASP A 55 11.24 0.49 9.03
C ASP A 55 11.60 1.73 8.19
N THR A 56 12.43 1.58 7.16
CA THR A 56 12.73 2.65 6.20
C THR A 56 11.47 3.05 5.42
N SER A 57 10.73 2.08 4.90
CA SER A 57 9.44 2.33 4.23
C SER A 57 8.43 3.02 5.13
N ARG A 58 8.34 2.61 6.40
CA ARG A 58 7.45 3.25 7.39
C ARG A 58 7.88 4.68 7.72
N ARG A 59 9.19 4.96 7.86
CA ARG A 59 9.70 6.32 8.06
C ARG A 59 9.38 7.19 6.86
N LEU A 60 9.58 6.67 5.65
CA LEU A 60 9.24 7.39 4.43
C LEU A 60 7.74 7.68 4.33
N ALA A 61 6.87 6.72 4.67
CA ALA A 61 5.42 6.94 4.68
C ALA A 61 4.99 8.03 5.68
N ARG A 62 5.60 8.08 6.88
CA ARG A 62 5.37 9.18 7.84
C ARG A 62 5.86 10.51 7.31
N TYR A 63 7.02 10.52 6.66
CA TYR A 63 7.56 11.72 6.01
C TYR A 63 6.60 12.23 4.93
N THR A 64 6.19 11.38 4.00
CA THR A 64 5.21 11.72 2.95
C THR A 64 3.91 12.25 3.54
N PHE A 65 3.39 11.60 4.59
CA PHE A 65 2.19 12.07 5.27
C PHE A 65 2.37 13.47 5.87
N GLN A 66 3.48 13.74 6.56
CA GLN A 66 3.77 15.06 7.12
C GLN A 66 3.87 16.12 6.02
N ARG A 67 4.57 15.84 4.92
CA ARG A 67 4.71 16.78 3.80
C ARG A 67 3.37 17.10 3.14
N LEU A 68 2.46 16.12 3.06
CA LEU A 68 1.09 16.35 2.56
C LEU A 68 0.28 17.22 3.52
N LEU A 69 0.40 17.00 4.83
CA LEU A 69 -0.25 17.85 5.83
C LEU A 69 0.28 19.29 5.81
N ASP A 70 1.60 19.48 5.67
CA ASP A 70 2.22 20.81 5.57
C ASP A 70 1.70 21.58 4.34
N LEU A 71 1.36 20.86 3.26
CA LEU A 71 0.74 21.40 2.05
C LEU A 71 -0.75 21.73 2.20
N GLY A 72 -1.37 21.36 3.33
CA GLY A 72 -2.82 21.45 3.52
C GLY A 72 -3.60 20.40 2.73
N TRP A 73 -2.96 19.32 2.28
CA TRP A 73 -3.64 18.27 1.53
C TRP A 73 -4.24 17.22 2.47
N GLU A 74 -5.48 16.86 2.21
CA GLU A 74 -6.18 15.81 2.95
C GLU A 74 -5.52 14.44 2.70
N ALA A 75 -4.87 13.91 3.75
CA ALA A 75 -4.20 12.62 3.73
C ALA A 75 -4.50 11.82 5.02
N ARG A 76 -4.28 10.50 4.96
CA ARG A 76 -4.33 9.59 6.10
C ARG A 76 -3.23 8.53 6.00
N LEU A 77 -2.68 8.20 7.16
CA LEU A 77 -1.72 7.11 7.33
C LEU A 77 -2.20 6.19 8.45
N ASN A 78 -2.32 4.90 8.17
CA ASN A 78 -2.65 3.90 9.18
C ASN A 78 -1.41 3.57 10.04
N PRO A 79 -1.59 3.20 11.32
CA PRO A 79 -0.48 2.75 12.15
C PRO A 79 0.29 1.60 11.49
N HIS A 80 1.61 1.70 11.47
CA HIS A 80 2.55 0.73 10.86
C HIS A 80 2.42 0.50 9.35
N ALA A 81 1.54 1.21 8.66
CA ALA A 81 1.42 1.13 7.20
C ALA A 81 2.59 1.86 6.50
N PHE A 82 2.86 1.44 5.28
CA PHE A 82 3.77 2.11 4.35
C PHE A 82 3.02 2.79 3.19
N THR A 83 1.68 2.77 3.23
CA THR A 83 0.81 3.38 2.23
C THR A 83 0.09 4.58 2.82
N VAL A 84 0.20 5.72 2.16
CA VAL A 84 -0.51 6.96 2.51
C VAL A 84 -1.71 7.10 1.57
N VAL A 85 -2.90 7.28 2.13
CA VAL A 85 -4.12 7.56 1.36
C VAL A 85 -4.32 9.06 1.32
N LEU A 86 -4.58 9.62 0.14
CA LEU A 86 -4.76 11.06 -0.07
C LEU A 86 -5.95 11.34 -0.98
N ARG A 87 -6.52 12.54 -0.89
CA ARG A 87 -7.59 12.98 -1.80
C ARG A 87 -7.10 12.98 -3.24
N THR A 88 -7.88 12.40 -4.17
CA THR A 88 -7.49 12.22 -5.57
C THR A 88 -6.90 13.50 -6.17
N PRO A 89 -5.60 13.50 -6.58
CA PRO A 89 -4.96 14.67 -7.16
C PRO A 89 -5.38 14.85 -8.62
N PRO A 90 -5.08 16.02 -9.22
CA PRO A 90 -5.40 16.29 -10.62
C PRO A 90 -4.83 15.22 -11.57
N GLN A 91 -5.50 15.02 -12.70
CA GLN A 91 -5.14 13.95 -13.66
C GLN A 91 -3.69 14.03 -14.13
N VAL A 92 -3.13 15.24 -14.27
CA VAL A 92 -1.73 15.45 -14.69
C VAL A 92 -0.75 14.79 -13.72
N VAL A 93 -0.95 14.98 -12.41
CA VAL A 93 -0.11 14.37 -11.37
C VAL A 93 -0.33 12.86 -11.30
N ARG A 94 -1.59 12.40 -11.43
CA ARG A 94 -1.91 10.95 -11.44
C ARG A 94 -1.25 10.22 -12.60
N ALA A 95 -1.27 10.81 -13.79
CA ALA A 95 -0.66 10.22 -14.98
C ALA A 95 0.87 10.17 -14.88
N LYS A 96 1.51 11.23 -14.35
CA LYS A 96 2.97 11.27 -14.17
C LYS A 96 3.46 10.21 -13.17
N TRP A 97 2.77 10.09 -12.03
CA TRP A 97 3.21 9.25 -10.91
C TRP A 97 2.50 7.88 -10.81
N VAL A 98 1.67 7.54 -11.80
CA VAL A 98 0.89 6.29 -11.90
C VAL A 98 0.19 5.96 -10.58
N LEU A 99 -0.48 6.98 -10.01
CA LEU A 99 -1.17 6.82 -8.74
C LEU A 99 -2.40 5.94 -8.94
N ALA A 100 -2.49 4.89 -8.14
CA ALA A 100 -3.68 4.07 -8.11
C ALA A 100 -4.83 4.83 -7.45
N ASP A 101 -5.89 5.03 -8.20
CA ASP A 101 -7.10 5.72 -7.79
C ASP A 101 -8.25 4.75 -7.53
N HIS A 102 -9.01 5.05 -6.48
CA HIS A 102 -10.26 4.36 -6.17
C HIS A 102 -11.30 5.41 -5.76
N GLY A 103 -12.02 5.94 -6.75
CA GLY A 103 -13.01 7.00 -6.56
C GLY A 103 -12.35 8.33 -6.13
N CYS A 104 -12.71 8.81 -4.94
CA CYS A 104 -12.22 10.09 -4.40
C CYS A 104 -10.88 9.99 -3.65
N CYS A 105 -10.30 8.79 -3.55
CA CYS A 105 -9.04 8.54 -2.86
C CYS A 105 -7.99 7.96 -3.81
N SER A 106 -6.77 8.47 -3.72
CA SER A 106 -5.57 7.87 -4.30
C SER A 106 -4.65 7.38 -3.19
N HIS A 107 -3.76 6.45 -3.52
CA HIS A 107 -2.78 5.94 -2.57
C HIS A 107 -1.35 5.99 -3.09
N VAL A 108 -0.43 6.36 -2.19
CA VAL A 108 1.01 6.38 -2.43
C VAL A 108 1.65 5.29 -1.59
N SER A 109 2.31 4.33 -2.23
CA SER A 109 2.99 3.22 -1.55
C SER A 109 4.49 3.50 -1.42
N CYS A 110 4.97 3.67 -0.20
CA CYS A 110 6.38 3.92 0.12
C CYS A 110 7.16 2.60 0.21
N MET A 111 7.20 1.84 -0.89
CA MET A 111 7.88 0.55 -0.97
C MET A 111 9.41 0.68 -0.89
N PRO A 112 10.13 -0.38 -0.49
CA PRO A 112 11.59 -0.40 -0.56
C PRO A 112 12.07 -0.12 -1.99
N GLY A 113 12.88 0.92 -2.17
CA GLY A 113 13.34 1.40 -3.49
C GLY A 113 12.85 2.80 -3.83
N VAL A 114 11.80 3.29 -3.16
CA VAL A 114 11.39 4.69 -3.25
C VAL A 114 12.28 5.55 -2.35
N GLY A 115 12.90 6.59 -2.92
CA GLY A 115 13.75 7.53 -2.20
C GLY A 115 12.99 8.77 -1.72
N GLN A 116 13.55 9.46 -0.72
CA GLN A 116 13.01 10.74 -0.23
C GLN A 116 12.93 11.79 -1.34
N PHE A 117 13.93 11.84 -2.23
CA PHE A 117 13.96 12.74 -3.38
C PHE A 117 12.74 12.59 -4.29
N GLN A 118 12.29 11.36 -4.55
CA GLN A 118 11.12 11.09 -5.40
C GLN A 118 9.83 11.58 -4.72
N ILE A 119 9.75 11.45 -3.39
CA ILE A 119 8.65 12.02 -2.62
C ILE A 119 8.68 13.54 -2.69
N ASP A 120 9.84 14.17 -2.56
CA ASP A 120 9.96 15.62 -2.63
C ASP A 120 9.56 16.17 -4.01
N GLU A 121 9.94 15.50 -5.10
CA GLU A 121 9.50 15.85 -6.46
C GLU A 121 7.98 15.69 -6.61
N PHE A 122 7.41 14.59 -6.10
CA PHE A 122 5.97 14.37 -6.09
C PHE A 122 5.22 15.48 -5.33
N ILE A 123 5.73 15.87 -4.16
CA ILE A 123 5.18 16.93 -3.31
C ILE A 123 5.27 18.29 -4.02
N ALA A 124 6.36 18.57 -4.73
CA ALA A 124 6.51 19.79 -5.53
C ALA A 124 5.52 19.87 -6.69
N ASP A 125 5.32 18.76 -7.43
CA ASP A 125 4.32 18.68 -8.51
C ASP A 125 2.89 18.88 -7.99
N LEU A 126 2.61 18.29 -6.82
CA LEU A 126 1.33 18.43 -6.14
C LEU A 126 1.09 19.88 -5.69
N ALA A 127 2.11 20.56 -5.18
CA ALA A 127 2.07 21.98 -4.81
C ALA A 127 1.79 22.89 -6.01
N ALA A 128 2.50 22.68 -7.13
CA ALA A 128 2.29 23.44 -8.37
C ALA A 128 0.86 23.27 -8.90
N SER A 129 0.33 22.05 -8.81
CA SER A 129 -1.04 21.74 -9.21
C SER A 129 -2.08 22.32 -8.25
N HIS A 130 -1.78 22.40 -6.96
CA HIS A 130 -2.66 22.99 -5.95
C HIS A 130 -2.87 24.50 -6.16
N HIS A 131 -1.83 25.23 -6.55
CA HIS A 131 -1.93 26.67 -6.84
C HIS A 131 -2.83 26.95 -8.06
N THR A 132 -2.92 26.03 -9.00
CA THR A 132 -3.76 26.16 -10.20
C THR A 132 -5.25 25.90 -9.92
N ALA A 133 -5.57 25.19 -8.83
CA ALA A 133 -6.94 24.78 -8.49
C ALA A 133 -7.65 25.71 -7.48
N ALA A 134 -7.03 26.83 -7.08
CA ALA A 134 -7.59 27.78 -6.11
C ALA A 134 -8.70 28.67 -6.71
N GLY A 135 -9.80 28.04 -7.15
CA GLY A 135 -11.12 28.67 -7.22
C GLY A 135 -11.93 28.25 -5.97
N PRO A 136 -12.78 29.12 -5.39
CA PRO A 136 -13.38 28.86 -4.08
C PRO A 136 -14.47 27.79 -4.18
N SER A 137 -14.22 26.61 -3.63
CA SER A 137 -15.23 25.56 -3.44
C SER A 137 -14.62 24.45 -2.61
N ALA A 138 -15.26 23.86 -1.62
CA ALA A 138 -16.44 24.13 -0.81
C ALA A 138 -16.33 23.06 0.27
N SER A 139 -16.81 23.34 1.47
CA SER A 139 -17.07 22.33 2.49
C SER A 139 -17.82 21.15 1.87
N SER A 140 -17.15 20.02 1.67
CA SER A 140 -17.72 18.84 1.02
C SER A 140 -17.17 17.61 1.70
N THR A 141 -17.86 17.25 2.78
CA THR A 141 -17.76 15.93 3.41
C THR A 141 -18.23 14.90 2.38
N LEU A 142 -17.30 14.30 1.63
CA LEU A 142 -17.63 13.23 0.70
C LEU A 142 -17.99 11.94 1.45
N PRO A 143 -19.01 11.19 1.00
CA PRO A 143 -19.42 9.94 1.63
C PRO A 143 -18.28 8.92 1.49
N GLY A 144 -17.64 8.56 2.60
CA GLY A 144 -16.52 7.62 2.65
C GLY A 144 -15.19 8.20 3.17
N TRP A 145 -15.11 9.51 3.44
CA TRP A 145 -14.01 10.10 4.20
C TRP A 145 -14.40 10.16 5.69
N PRO A 146 -14.03 9.18 6.54
CA PRO A 146 -14.33 9.28 7.97
C PRO A 146 -13.52 10.41 8.60
N ALA A 147 -14.12 11.59 8.69
CA ALA A 147 -13.72 12.67 9.57
C ALA A 147 -13.92 12.31 11.06
N SER A 148 -14.64 11.22 11.36
CA SER A 148 -15.14 10.90 12.71
C SER A 148 -14.39 9.80 13.48
N ARG A 149 -13.31 9.19 12.97
CA ARG A 149 -12.61 8.11 13.71
C ARG A 149 -11.48 8.58 14.64
N LEU A 150 -11.16 9.89 14.67
CA LEU A 150 -10.14 10.42 15.59
C LEU A 150 -10.70 10.93 16.93
N ALA A 151 -12.02 10.93 17.14
CA ALA A 151 -12.61 11.33 18.43
C ALA A 151 -12.76 10.18 19.46
N GLY A 152 -12.35 8.95 19.13
CA GLY A 152 -12.55 7.76 19.96
C GLY A 152 -11.28 7.12 20.54
N LEU A 153 -10.11 7.75 20.43
CA LEU A 153 -8.84 7.16 20.89
C LEU A 153 -8.03 8.07 21.83
N THR A 154 -8.66 9.10 22.42
CA THR A 154 -8.02 9.96 23.44
C THR A 154 -8.92 10.29 24.65
N ALA A 155 -9.85 9.42 25.03
CA ALA A 155 -10.59 9.60 26.28
C ALA A 155 -10.97 8.27 26.93
N GLY A 156 -10.25 7.90 28.00
CA GLY A 156 -10.68 6.91 28.98
C GLY A 156 -9.70 5.78 29.28
N ASP A 157 -8.60 6.11 29.95
CA ASP A 157 -7.88 5.27 30.95
C ASP A 157 -8.85 4.63 31.99
N PRO A 158 -8.49 3.63 32.84
CA PRO A 158 -7.14 3.22 33.28
C PRO A 158 -6.80 1.72 33.17
#